data_AF-A0A6I9Z485-F1
#
_entry.id   AF-A0A6I9Z485-F1
#
_cell.length_a   1.000
_cell.length_b   1.000
_cell.length_c   1.000
_cell.angle_alpha   90.00
_cell.angle_beta   90.00
_cell.angle_gamma   90.00
#
_symmetry.space_group_name_H-M   'P 1'
#
loop_
_entity.id
_entity.type
_entity.pdbx_description
1 polymer ?
#
loop_
_entity_poly.entity_id
_entity_poly.type
_entity_poly.pdbx_seq_one_letter_code
_entity_poly.pdbx_strand_id
1 'polypeptide(L)'
;MHLIQLPQDYNEDEFGRKLRFLLQQLPPVNYSLLKFLCRFLANVASHHEEIWSATSLAAVFGPDVFHIYTDVEDLKEQELVSRIMAGLLENYDELFENEEEDFSSNDLSSVTEQVRN
;
A
#
# COMPACT_ATOMS: atom_id res chain seq x y z
N MET A 1 16.17 4.77 3.30
CA MET A 1 15.09 5.18 2.38
C MET A 1 14.38 6.37 3.01
N HIS A 2 14.76 7.60 2.64
CA HIS A 2 14.15 8.81 3.21
C HIS A 2 12.83 9.11 2.50
N LEU A 3 11.72 8.60 3.04
CA LEU A 3 10.35 8.98 2.64
C LEU A 3 9.93 10.36 3.21
N ILE A 4 10.84 11.10 3.85
CA ILE A 4 10.59 12.24 4.76
C ILE A 4 10.51 13.61 4.05
N GLN A 5 10.50 13.67 2.72
CA GLN A 5 10.45 14.96 1.99
C GLN A 5 9.18 15.14 1.15
N LEU A 6 8.02 15.02 1.79
CA LEU A 6 6.75 15.41 1.15
C LEU A 6 6.14 16.63 1.87
N PRO A 7 6.43 17.87 1.40
CA PRO A 7 5.69 19.05 1.81
C PRO A 7 4.17 18.87 1.72
N GLN A 8 3.46 19.50 2.66
CA GLN A 8 2.01 19.41 2.83
C GLN A 8 1.22 19.96 1.62
N ASP A 9 1.83 20.80 0.76
CA ASP A 9 1.20 21.52 -0.38
C ASP A 9 1.43 20.89 -1.77
N TYR A 10 1.34 19.56 -1.93
CA TYR A 10 1.39 18.98 -3.27
C TYR A 10 0.05 19.06 -3.98
N ASN A 11 0.06 19.51 -5.24
CA ASN A 11 -1.03 19.22 -6.18
C ASN A 11 -1.22 17.69 -6.22
N GLU A 12 -2.46 17.19 -6.17
CA GLU A 12 -2.78 15.75 -6.09
C GLU A 12 -2.04 14.96 -7.20
N ASP A 13 -1.91 15.56 -8.39
CA ASP A 13 -1.16 15.02 -9.52
C ASP A 13 0.34 14.81 -9.26
N GLU A 14 0.98 15.68 -8.49
CA GLU A 14 2.40 15.55 -8.15
C GLU A 14 2.60 14.49 -7.06
N PHE A 15 1.68 14.44 -6.09
CA PHE A 15 1.69 13.41 -5.06
C PHE A 15 1.54 12.01 -5.67
N GLY A 16 0.55 11.81 -6.54
CA GLY A 16 0.35 10.54 -7.24
C GLY A 16 1.56 10.12 -8.08
N ARG A 17 2.20 11.07 -8.81
CA ARG A 17 3.42 10.79 -9.57
C ARG A 17 4.60 10.36 -8.69
N LYS A 18 4.79 11.01 -7.54
CA LYS A 18 5.83 10.62 -6.59
C LYS A 18 5.55 9.25 -5.98
N LEU A 19 4.29 8.95 -5.68
CA LEU A 19 3.89 7.66 -5.13
C LEU A 19 4.19 6.52 -6.13
N ARG A 20 3.82 6.69 -7.41
CA ARG A 20 4.20 5.76 -8.49
C ARG A 20 5.71 5.56 -8.58
N PHE A 21 6.47 6.66 -8.54
CA PHE A 21 7.93 6.59 -8.58
C PHE A 21 8.49 5.77 -7.41
N LEU A 22 7.98 5.97 -6.18
CA LEU A 22 8.40 5.21 -5.01
C LEU A 22 8.06 3.73 -5.12
N LEU A 23 6.86 3.40 -5.61
CA LEU A 23 6.43 2.01 -5.84
C LEU A 23 7.38 1.28 -6.80
N GLN A 24 7.83 1.94 -7.87
CA GLN A 24 8.78 1.38 -8.84
C GLN A 24 10.18 1.14 -8.27
N GLN A 25 10.55 1.78 -7.16
CA GLN A 25 11.84 1.57 -6.49
C GLN A 25 11.81 0.45 -5.45
N LEU A 26 10.62 -0.11 -5.14
CA LEU A 26 10.51 -1.17 -4.15
C LEU A 26 11.09 -2.49 -4.68
N PRO A 27 11.73 -3.30 -3.83
CA PRO A 27 12.06 -4.68 -4.19
C PRO A 27 10.79 -5.43 -4.60
N PRO A 28 10.85 -6.33 -5.61
CA PRO A 28 9.66 -7.00 -6.15
C PRO A 28 8.76 -7.65 -5.09
N VAL A 29 9.38 -8.32 -4.10
CA VAL A 29 8.64 -8.98 -3.01
C VAL A 29 7.88 -7.98 -2.13
N ASN A 30 8.49 -6.85 -1.81
CA ASN A 30 7.85 -5.80 -1.03
C ASN A 30 6.72 -5.14 -1.81
N TYR A 31 6.91 -4.91 -3.12
CA TYR A 31 5.88 -4.38 -4.00
C TYR A 31 4.68 -5.33 -4.09
N SER A 32 4.90 -6.62 -4.36
CA SER A 32 3.81 -7.62 -4.42
C SER A 32 3.04 -7.73 -3.11
N LEU A 33 3.74 -7.71 -1.97
CA LEU A 33 3.10 -7.72 -0.65
C LEU A 33 2.26 -6.45 -0.41
N LEU A 34 2.82 -5.29 -0.74
CA LEU A 34 2.12 -4.00 -0.60
C LEU A 34 0.88 -3.95 -1.51
N LYS A 35 0.99 -4.41 -2.76
CA LYS A 35 -0.13 -4.51 -3.71
C LYS A 35 -1.23 -5.42 -3.15
N PHE A 36 -0.88 -6.60 -2.66
CA PHE A 36 -1.84 -7.52 -2.04
C PHE A 36 -2.54 -6.89 -0.83
N LEU A 37 -1.78 -6.25 0.07
CA LEU A 37 -2.32 -5.59 1.24
C LEU A 37 -3.26 -4.44 0.87
N CYS A 38 -2.86 -3.57 -0.05
CA CYS A 38 -3.68 -2.45 -0.51
C CYS A 38 -4.98 -2.94 -1.16
N ARG A 39 -4.92 -4.00 -1.98
CA ARG A 39 -6.12 -4.63 -2.55
C ARG A 39 -7.09 -5.12 -1.47
N PHE A 40 -6.56 -5.81 -0.46
CA PHE A 40 -7.38 -6.32 0.63
C PHE A 40 -8.05 -5.17 1.40
N LEU A 41 -7.28 -4.14 1.76
CA LEU A 41 -7.79 -3.01 2.54
C LEU A 41 -8.77 -2.14 1.74
N ALA A 42 -8.53 -1.91 0.45
CA ALA A 42 -9.46 -1.21 -0.43
C ALA A 42 -10.80 -1.97 -0.54
N ASN A 43 -10.74 -3.30 -0.61
CA ASN A 43 -11.95 -4.14 -0.57
C ASN A 43 -12.67 -4.07 0.78
N VAL A 44 -11.95 -4.03 1.90
CA VAL A 44 -12.57 -3.83 3.23
C VAL A 44 -13.25 -2.47 3.30
N ALA A 45 -12.60 -1.42 2.80
CA ALA A 45 -13.15 -0.07 2.80
C ALA A 45 -14.43 0.05 1.95
N SER A 46 -14.47 -0.60 0.78
CA SER A 46 -15.64 -0.56 -0.10
C SER A 46 -16.87 -1.30 0.45
N HIS A 47 -16.68 -2.31 1.30
CA HIS A 47 -17.79 -3.08 1.90
C HIS A 47 -18.24 -2.55 3.26
N HIS A 48 -17.36 -1.83 3.97
CA HIS A 48 -17.60 -1.37 5.33
C HIS A 48 -17.31 0.13 5.51
N GLU A 49 -17.58 0.94 4.49
CA GLU A 49 -17.19 2.36 4.45
C GLU A 49 -17.65 3.17 5.67
N GLU A 50 -18.84 2.87 6.23
CA GLU A 50 -19.37 3.55 7.43
C GLU A 50 -18.52 3.33 8.69
N ILE A 51 -17.73 2.25 8.75
CA ILE A 51 -16.92 1.87 9.92
C ILE A 51 -15.42 1.97 9.60
N TRP A 52 -15.04 1.63 8.38
CA TRP A 52 -13.67 1.50 7.90
C TRP A 52 -13.49 2.30 6.61
N SER A 53 -13.32 3.61 6.73
CA SER A 53 -12.90 4.43 5.59
C SER A 53 -11.43 4.15 5.20
N ALA A 54 -11.05 4.48 3.97
CA ALA A 54 -9.65 4.39 3.51
C ALA A 54 -8.71 5.15 4.46
N THR A 55 -9.11 6.34 4.90
CA THR A 55 -8.37 7.16 5.89
C THR A 55 -8.23 6.47 7.25
N SER A 56 -9.30 5.82 7.74
CA SER A 56 -9.28 5.11 9.02
C SER A 56 -8.35 3.89 8.99
N LEU A 57 -8.40 3.12 7.89
CA LEU A 57 -7.48 1.99 7.69
C LEU A 57 -6.05 2.49 7.52
N ALA A 58 -5.84 3.56 6.76
CA ALA A 58 -4.52 4.14 6.54
C ALA A 58 -3.85 4.63 7.83
N ALA A 59 -4.61 5.21 8.77
CA ALA A 59 -4.09 5.65 10.06
C ALA A 59 -3.58 4.49 10.93
N VAL A 60 -4.19 3.31 10.81
CA VAL A 60 -3.80 2.10 11.57
C VAL A 60 -2.67 1.36 10.86
N PHE A 61 -2.80 1.11 9.56
CA PHE A 61 -1.85 0.30 8.80
C PHE A 61 -0.62 1.08 8.30
N GLY A 62 -0.73 2.39 8.08
CA GLY A 62 0.38 3.22 7.59
C GLY A 62 1.65 3.11 8.44
N PRO A 63 1.57 3.27 9.78
CA PRO A 63 2.73 3.12 10.66
C PRO A 63 3.35 1.71 10.61
N ASP A 64 2.52 0.66 10.60
CA ASP A 64 2.99 -0.73 10.57
C ASP A 64 3.71 -1.07 9.26
N VAL A 65 3.18 -0.57 8.13
CA VAL A 65 3.70 -0.85 6.78
C VAL A 65 4.98 -0.09 6.47
N PHE A 66 5.06 1.20 6.83
CA PHE A 66 6.19 2.06 6.45
C PHE A 66 7.27 2.18 7.53
N HIS A 67 7.07 1.53 8.69
CA HIS A 67 8.01 1.36 9.80
C HIS A 67 9.02 2.51 9.91
N ILE A 68 8.57 3.62 10.49
CA ILE A 68 9.40 4.82 10.64
C ILE A 68 10.43 4.54 11.73
N TYR A 69 11.66 4.21 11.33
CA TYR A 69 12.82 4.04 12.23
C TYR A 69 13.40 5.40 12.66
N THR A 70 12.55 6.36 13.04
CA THR A 70 13.02 7.56 13.70
C THR A 70 12.73 7.36 15.18
N ASP A 71 13.75 7.46 16.02
CA ASP A 71 13.64 7.39 17.50
C ASP A 71 12.81 8.57 18.09
N VAL A 72 12.03 9.23 17.23
CA VAL A 72 11.21 10.40 17.52
C VAL A 72 9.86 10.09 16.89
N GLU A 73 8.86 9.88 17.73
CA GLU A 73 7.43 9.90 17.34
C GLU A 73 7.06 11.30 16.85
N ASP A 74 7.63 11.75 15.72
CA ASP A 74 7.26 13.03 15.14
C ASP A 74 5.88 12.86 14.51
N LEU A 75 4.89 13.51 15.11
CA LEU A 75 3.49 13.48 14.71
C LEU A 75 3.32 13.78 13.20
N LYS A 76 4.23 14.58 12.63
CA LYS A 76 4.26 14.89 11.20
C LYS A 76 4.61 13.69 10.32
N GLU A 77 5.49 12.82 10.79
CA GLU A 77 5.89 11.61 10.07
C GLU A 77 4.76 10.58 10.10
N GLN A 78 4.07 10.46 11.24
CA GLN A 78 2.85 9.63 11.36
C GLN A 78 1.74 10.10 10.42
N GLU A 79 1.49 11.41 10.37
CA GLU A 79 0.52 12.00 9.44
C GLU A 79 0.90 11.72 7.98
N LEU A 80 2.19 11.82 7.65
CA LEU A 80 2.65 11.57 6.30
C LEU A 80 2.50 10.11 5.87
N VAL A 81 2.87 9.15 6.71
CA VAL A 81 2.73 7.71 6.35
C VAL A 81 1.27 7.30 6.26
N SER A 82 0.41 7.87 7.10
CA SER A 82 -1.04 7.70 6.98
C SER A 82 -1.54 8.28 5.66
N ARG A 83 -1.10 9.49 5.28
CA ARG A 83 -1.47 10.11 3.99
C ARG A 83 -0.99 9.30 2.79
N ILE A 84 0.22 8.74 2.84
CA ILE A 84 0.75 7.83 1.81
C ILE A 84 -0.14 6.60 1.71
N MET A 85 -0.45 5.96 2.84
CA MET A 85 -1.28 4.77 2.87
C MET A 85 -2.70 5.06 2.35
N ALA A 86 -3.30 6.19 2.72
CA ALA A 86 -4.63 6.59 2.23
C ALA A 86 -4.61 6.77 0.70
N GLY A 87 -3.59 7.47 0.18
CA GLY A 87 -3.43 7.66 -1.27
C GLY A 87 -3.25 6.34 -2.04
N LEU A 88 -2.59 5.34 -1.45
CA LEU A 88 -2.46 4.00 -2.03
C LEU A 88 -3.81 3.26 -2.08
N LEU A 89 -4.65 3.43 -1.06
CA LEU A 89 -5.96 2.77 -0.99
C LEU A 89 -6.98 3.44 -1.91
N GLU A 90 -7.01 4.77 -1.93
CA GLU A 90 -7.96 5.56 -2.73
C GLU A 90 -7.67 5.45 -4.24
N ASN A 91 -6.40 5.32 -4.63
CA ASN A 91 -5.97 5.28 -6.03
C ASN A 91 -5.45 3.88 -6.43
N TYR A 92 -5.91 2.83 -5.76
CA TYR A 92 -5.39 1.47 -5.93
C TYR A 92 -5.38 1.02 -7.41
N ASP A 93 -6.51 1.16 -8.11
CA ASP A 93 -6.65 0.70 -9.50
C ASP A 93 -5.67 1.43 -10.42
N GLU A 94 -5.56 2.75 -10.27
CA GLU A 94 -4.66 3.56 -11.07
C GLU A 94 -3.20 3.19 -10.83
N LEU A 95 -2.81 2.98 -9.57
CA LEU A 95 -1.43 2.75 -9.14
C LEU A 95 -0.94 1.32 -9.39
N PHE A 96 -1.83 0.32 -9.28
CA PHE A 96 -1.45 -1.10 -9.28
C PHE A 96 -2.07 -1.95 -10.39
N GLU A 97 -3.25 -1.62 -10.95
CA GLU A 97 -3.92 -2.47 -11.96
C GLU A 97 -3.44 -2.24 -13.39
N ASN A 98 -2.79 -1.10 -13.68
CA ASN A 98 -2.22 -0.82 -15.01
C ASN A 98 -0.97 -1.66 -15.36
N GLU A 99 -0.50 -2.51 -14.45
CA GLU A 99 0.56 -3.46 -14.70
C GLU A 99 -0.08 -4.80 -15.05
N GLU A 100 -0.06 -5.17 -16.34
CA GLU A 100 -0.56 -6.45 -16.87
C GLU A 100 -0.25 -7.58 -15.89
N GLU A 101 -1.29 -8.23 -15.36
CA GLU A 101 -1.16 -9.32 -14.38
C GLU A 101 -0.47 -10.53 -15.02
N ASP A 102 0.86 -10.57 -15.01
CA ASP A 102 1.66 -11.73 -15.43
C ASP A 102 1.73 -12.80 -14.31
N PHE A 103 0.66 -12.89 -13.51
CA PHE A 103 0.49 -13.97 -12.54
C PHE A 103 -0.15 -15.17 -13.24
N SER A 104 0.69 -15.97 -13.90
CA SER A 104 0.28 -17.33 -14.25
C SER A 104 -0.14 -18.05 -12.96
N SER A 105 -1.44 -18.35 -12.82
CA SER A 105 -2.05 -18.96 -11.63
C SER A 105 -1.63 -20.44 -11.40
N ASN A 106 -0.43 -20.85 -11.80
CA ASN A 106 -0.12 -22.27 -11.96
C ASN A 106 0.66 -22.94 -10.80
N ASP A 107 1.12 -22.22 -9.78
CA ASP A 107 2.01 -22.84 -8.77
C ASP A 107 1.37 -23.21 -7.43
N LEU A 108 0.09 -22.86 -7.17
CA LEU A 108 -0.56 -23.24 -5.90
C LEU A 108 -1.21 -24.65 -5.93
N SER A 109 -1.38 -25.27 -7.10
CA SER A 109 -2.00 -26.60 -7.22
C SER A 109 -1.06 -27.75 -6.85
N SER A 110 0.27 -27.54 -6.84
CA SER A 110 1.23 -28.61 -6.57
C SER A 110 1.45 -28.91 -5.08
N VAL A 111 1.03 -28.04 -4.16
CA VAL A 111 1.31 -28.22 -2.72
C VAL A 111 0.20 -29.03 -2.00
N THR A 112 -1.03 -29.05 -2.52
CA THR A 112 -2.16 -29.68 -1.83
C THR A 112 -2.36 -31.16 -2.15
N GLU A 113 -1.66 -31.73 -3.14
CA GLU A 113 -1.78 -33.15 -3.51
C GLU A 113 -0.85 -34.11 -2.76
N GLN A 114 0.16 -33.62 -2.03
CA GLN A 114 1.12 -34.49 -1.31
C GLN A 114 0.72 -34.87 0.13
N VAL A 115 -0.39 -34.34 0.66
CA VAL A 115 -0.86 -34.67 2.02
C VAL A 115 -1.87 -35.83 2.05
N ARG A 116 -2.17 -36.44 0.89
CA ARG A 116 -3.26 -37.43 0.76
C ARG A 116 -2.85 -38.85 0.32
N ASN A 117 -1.58 -39.24 0.47
CA ASN A 117 -1.14 -40.64 0.27
C ASN A 117 -0.45 -41.19 1.51
#